data_AF-A0A4Q8L757-F1
#
_entry.id   AF-A0A4Q8L757-F1
#
_cell.length_a   1.000
_cell.length_b   1.000
_cell.length_c   1.000
_cell.angle_alpha   90.00
_cell.angle_beta   90.00
_cell.angle_gamma   90.00
#
_symmetry.space_group_name_H-M   'P 1'
#
loop_
_entity.id
_entity.type
_entity.pdbx_description
1 polymer ?
#
loop_
_entity_poly.entity_id
_entity_poly.type
_entity_poly.pdbx_seq_one_letter_code
_entity_poly.pdbx_strand_id
1 'polypeptide(L)' 'MSAPSDPLPDSLERRFVELEMRLAFQEHALAELSEALADARAEGSRNAELVRHLLADLKKVRSELYSDPGDEPPPPHY' A
#
# COMPACT_ATOMS: atom_id res chain seq x y z
N MET A 1 29.90 46.82 26.46
CA MET A 1 29.70 46.53 25.02
C MET A 1 28.77 45.34 24.91
N SER A 2 27.48 45.58 24.68
CA SER A 2 26.55 44.62 24.08
C SER A 2 25.76 45.41 23.06
N ALA A 3 25.91 45.09 21.78
CA ALA A 3 24.98 45.59 20.77
C ALA A 3 23.62 44.93 21.04
N PRO A 4 22.51 45.67 21.04
CA PRO A 4 21.20 45.03 20.99
C PRO A 4 21.14 44.22 19.70
N SER A 5 20.80 42.94 19.82
CA SER A 5 20.45 42.10 18.69
C SER A 5 19.32 42.77 17.91
N ASP A 6 19.63 43.29 16.73
CA ASP A 6 18.64 43.86 15.82
C ASP A 6 17.53 42.81 15.59
N PRO A 7 16.26 43.13 15.88
CA PRO A 7 15.18 42.24 15.51
C PRO A 7 15.23 42.02 13.99
N LEU A 8 15.01 40.77 13.57
CA LEU A 8 14.91 40.43 12.15
C LEU A 8 13.93 41.42 11.48
N PRO A 9 14.23 41.95 10.28
CA PRO A 9 13.32 42.87 9.61
C PRO A 9 11.92 42.25 9.56
N ASP A 10 10.87 42.98 9.95
CA ASP A 10 9.49 42.48 10.10
C ASP A 10 8.98 41.66 8.89
N SER A 11 9.52 41.91 7.70
CA SER A 11 9.22 41.15 6.47
C SER A 11 9.76 39.72 6.49
N LEU A 12 10.93 39.48 7.08
CA LEU A 12 11.49 38.15 7.26
C LEU A 12 10.71 37.35 8.29
N GLU A 13 10.38 37.94 9.44
CA GLU A 13 9.57 37.27 10.47
C GLU A 13 8.20 36.84 9.90
N ARG A 14 7.54 37.73 9.15
CA ARG A 14 6.27 37.40 8.49
C ARG A 14 6.40 36.25 7.48
N ARG A 15 7.50 36.21 6.72
CA ARG A 15 7.79 35.11 5.79
C ARG A 15 8.08 33.79 6.52
N PHE A 16 8.76 33.83 7.67
CA PHE A 16 8.97 32.65 8.49
C PHE A 16 7.65 32.07 9.00
N VAL A 17 6.76 32.92 9.53
CA VAL A 17 5.43 32.48 9.99
C VAL A 17 4.61 31.86 8.85
N GLU A 18 4.63 32.45 7.65
CA GLU A 18 3.95 31.87 6.49
C GLU A 18 4.54 30.50 6.11
N LEU A 19 5.88 30.39 6.11
CA LEU A 19 6.55 29.13 5.80
C LEU A 19 6.29 28.06 6.85
N GLU A 20 6.26 28.40 8.14
CA GLU A 20 5.90 27.47 9.22
C GLU A 20 4.46 26.99 9.07
N MET A 21 3.51 27.89 8.78
CA MET A 21 2.13 27.51 8.53
C MET A 21 2.03 26.55 7.34
N ARG A 22 2.67 26.88 6.21
CA ARG A 22 2.70 26.03 5.01
C ARG A 22 3.40 24.69 5.28
N LEU A 23 4.43 24.67 6.11
CA LEU A 23 5.13 23.44 6.48
C LEU A 23 4.21 22.55 7.31
N ALA A 24 3.55 23.09 8.33
CA ALA A 24 2.61 22.33 9.16
C ALA A 24 1.47 21.71 8.33
N PHE A 25 0.92 22.44 7.36
CA PHE A 25 -0.08 21.89 6.43
C PHE A 25 0.49 20.75 5.57
N GLN A 26 1.73 20.89 5.09
CA GLN A 26 2.37 19.85 4.28
C GLN A 26 2.70 18.60 5.10
N GLU A 27 3.15 18.76 6.34
CA GLU A 27 3.39 17.64 7.26
C GLU A 27 2.11 16.87 7.55
N HIS A 28 1.01 17.58 7.79
CA HIS A 28 -0.30 16.96 7.96
C HIS A 28 -0.75 16.20 6.71
N ALA A 29 -0.67 16.83 5.54
CA ALA A 29 -1.03 16.18 4.27
C ALA A 29 -0.15 14.94 3.99
N LEU A 30 1.15 14.99 4.32
CA LEU A 30 2.04 13.83 4.18
C LEU A 30 1.65 12.68 5.11
N ALA A 31 1.19 12.97 6.33
CA ALA A 31 0.70 11.95 7.25
C ALA A 31 -0.56 11.26 6.69
N GLU A 32 -1.54 12.04 6.23
CA GLU A 32 -2.76 11.51 5.61
C GLU A 32 -2.48 10.67 4.35
N LEU A 33 -1.58 11.15 3.48
CA LEU A 33 -1.16 10.40 2.30
C LEU A 33 -0.43 9.10 2.65
N SER A 34 0.35 9.10 3.72
CA SER A 34 1.06 7.90 4.19
C SER A 34 0.09 6.85 4.71
N GLU A 35 -0.93 7.26 5.45
CA GLU A 35 -2.01 6.39 5.92
C GLU A 35 -2.80 5.81 4.75
N ALA A 36 -3.27 6.65 3.84
CA ALA A 36 -4.01 6.21 2.65
C ALA A 36 -3.18 5.24 1.77
N LEU A 37 -1.87 5.45 1.66
CA LEU A 37 -0.98 4.55 0.94
C LEU A 37 -0.80 3.21 1.65
N ALA A 38 -0.73 3.20 2.98
CA ALA A 38 -0.67 1.96 3.76
C ALA A 38 -1.94 1.12 3.54
N ASP A 39 -3.11 1.75 3.59
CA ASP A 39 -4.40 1.11 3.33
C ASP A 39 -4.48 0.55 1.91
N ALA A 40 -4.08 1.34 0.91
CA ALA A 40 -4.07 0.90 -0.48
C ALA A 40 -3.14 -0.31 -0.70
N ARG A 41 -1.99 -0.36 -0.02
CA ARG A 41 -1.07 -1.51 -0.07
C ARG A 41 -1.65 -2.75 0.59
N ALA A 42 -2.33 -2.59 1.73
CA ALA A 42 -3.01 -3.68 2.41
C ALA A 42 -4.12 -4.26 1.52
N GLU A 43 -4.91 -3.40 0.89
CA GLU A 43 -5.97 -3.81 -0.05
C GLU A 43 -5.40 -4.49 -1.30
N GLY A 44 -4.33 -3.94 -1.88
CA GLY A 44 -3.63 -4.57 -3.00
C GLY A 44 -3.11 -5.98 -2.64
N SER A 45 -2.61 -6.17 -1.43
CA SER A 45 -2.13 -7.46 -0.95
C SER A 45 -3.27 -8.47 -0.80
N ARG A 46 -4.41 -8.04 -0.25
CA ARG A 46 -5.63 -8.86 -0.15
C ARG A 46 -6.13 -9.29 -1.53
N ASN A 47 -6.23 -8.34 -2.46
CA ASN A 47 -6.68 -8.61 -3.82
C ASN A 47 -5.74 -9.58 -4.56
N ALA A 48 -4.43 -9.43 -4.37
CA ALA A 48 -3.46 -10.36 -4.94
C ALA A 48 -3.65 -11.80 -4.43
N GLU A 49 -3.99 -11.98 -3.14
CA GLU A 49 -4.29 -13.31 -2.58
C GLU A 49 -5.58 -13.88 -3.14
N LEU A 50 -6.64 -13.08 -3.24
CA LEU A 50 -7.91 -13.51 -3.85
C LEU A 50 -7.70 -13.97 -5.30
N VAL A 51 -6.94 -13.23 -6.10
CA VAL A 51 -6.62 -13.63 -7.47
C VAL A 51 -5.83 -14.94 -7.51
N ARG A 52 -4.87 -15.15 -6.60
CA ARG A 52 -4.13 -16.43 -6.51
C ARG A 52 -5.06 -17.59 -6.19
N HIS A 53 -5.97 -17.42 -5.23
CA HIS A 53 -6.95 -18.46 -4.87
C HIS A 53 -7.89 -18.77 -6.05
N LEU A 54 -8.44 -17.76 -6.70
CA LEU A 54 -9.30 -17.96 -7.87
C LEU A 54 -8.57 -18.69 -8.99
N LEU A 55 -7.31 -18.35 -9.26
CA LEU A 55 -6.48 -19.06 -10.25
C LEU A 55 -6.21 -20.52 -9.84
N ALA A 56 -6.03 -20.80 -8.55
CA ALA A 56 -5.85 -22.16 -8.06
C ALA A 56 -7.13 -22.99 -8.23
N ASP A 57 -8.30 -22.41 -7.90
CA ASP A 57 -9.57 -23.12 -8.03
C ASP A 57 -9.95 -23.34 -9.50
N LEU A 58 -9.69 -22.37 -10.39
CA LEU A 58 -9.84 -22.56 -11.83
C LEU A 58 -8.96 -23.70 -12.37
N LYS A 59 -7.73 -23.85 -11.85
CA LYS A 59 -6.87 -24.97 -12.23
C LYS A 59 -7.45 -26.32 -11.78
N LYS A 60 -8.04 -26.39 -10.59
CA LYS A 60 -8.68 -27.61 -10.07
C LYS A 60 -9.89 -28.01 -10.91
N VAL A 61 -10.79 -27.06 -11.19
CA VAL A 61 -11.96 -27.29 -12.06
C VAL A 61 -11.51 -27.78 -13.44
N ARG A 62 -10.47 -27.18 -14.00
CA ARG A 62 -9.89 -27.65 -15.27
C ARG A 62 -9.34 -29.08 -15.14
N SER A 63 -8.59 -29.42 -14.09
CA SER A 63 -8.07 -30.79 -13.94
C SER A 63 -9.20 -31.81 -13.79
N GLU A 64 -10.27 -31.50 -13.07
CA GLU A 64 -11.42 -32.38 -12.91
C GLU A 64 -12.15 -32.62 -14.24
N LEU A 65 -12.31 -31.57 -15.06
CA LEU A 65 -12.94 -31.67 -16.38
C LEU A 65 -12.12 -32.46 -17.42
N TYR A 66 -10.80 -32.55 -17.24
CA TYR A 66 -9.87 -33.20 -18.17
C TYR A 66 -9.17 -34.44 -17.57
N SER A 67 -9.61 -34.93 -16.41
CA SER A 67 -9.15 -36.22 -15.87
C SER A 67 -9.74 -37.34 -16.72
N ASP A 68 -8.90 -38.01 -17.50
CA ASP A 68 -9.30 -39.11 -18.39
C ASP A 68 -9.67 -40.35 -17.55
N PRO A 69 -10.90 -40.90 -17.66
CA PRO A 69 -11.31 -42.14 -16.99
C PRO A 69 -10.41 -43.36 -17.31
N GLY A 70 -9.53 -43.27 -18.31
CA GLY A 70 -8.59 -44.33 -18.68
C GLY A 70 -7.36 -44.48 -17.79
N ASP A 71 -7.13 -43.58 -16.82
CA ASP A 71 -5.91 -43.55 -15.98
C ASP A 71 -6.08 -44.22 -14.60
N GLU A 72 -7.20 -44.93 -14.37
CA GLU A 72 -7.35 -45.78 -13.19
C GLU A 72 -6.49 -47.04 -13.33
N PRO A 73 -5.55 -47.30 -12.41
CA PRO A 73 -4.75 -48.53 -12.44
C PRO A 73 -5.67 -49.75 -12.30
N PRO A 74 -5.45 -50.81 -13.10
CA PRO A 74 -6.34 -51.97 -13.10
C PRO A 74 -6.43 -52.60 -11.69
N PRO A 75 -7.61 -53.12 -11.29
CA PRO A 75 -7.79 -53.67 -9.96
C PRO A 75 -6.78 -54.79 -9.66
N PRO A 76 -6.22 -54.85 -8.43
CA PRO A 76 -5.33 -55.93 -8.06
C PRO A 76 -6.06 -57.28 -8.13
N HIS A 77 -5.51 -58.21 -8.92
CA HIS A 77 -5.98 -59.59 -8.97
C HIS A 77 -5.50 -60.33 -7.70
N TYR A 78 -6.44 -60.67 -6.82
CA TYR A 78 -6.23 -61.52 -5.64
C TYR A 78 -6.54 -62.99 -5.97
#